data_AF-A0A6N9BYM1-F1
#
_entry.id   AF-A0A6N9BYM1-F1
#
_cell.length_a   1.000
_cell.length_b   1.000
_cell.length_c   1.000
_cell.angle_alpha   90.00
_cell.angle_beta   90.00
_cell.angle_gamma   90.00
#
_symmetry.space_group_name_H-M   'P 1'
#
loop_
_entity.id
_entity.type
_entity.pdbx_description
1 polymer ?
#
loop_
_entity_poly.entity_id
_entity_poly.type
_entity_poly.pdbx_seq_one_letter_code
_entity_poly.pdbx_strand_id
1 'polypeptide(L)'
;MGDDVISSDRGLAGVERELLRSFAGAVIPASTEYAVPGADDEAIAADIVEGAAGSAAEVAASLAALDALSKDSRGAGFVALDTAGRLAVAETFRSAHRELAAPLVALVAQCYYRDERVMASLGMEPRPPYPDGFEVEQGDWSLLDPVRRRERMYR
;
A
#
# COMPACT_ATOMS: atom_id res chain seq x y z
N MET A 1 2.93 36.80 -16.79
CA MET A 1 2.29 35.56 -17.28
C MET A 1 2.52 34.53 -16.19
N GLY A 2 1.94 34.75 -15.02
CA GLY A 2 0.60 34.24 -14.71
C GLY A 2 0.79 32.93 -13.98
N ASP A 3 1.30 33.04 -12.74
CA ASP A 3 1.41 31.95 -11.78
C ASP A 3 0.00 31.41 -11.49
N ASP A 4 -0.22 30.12 -11.75
CA ASP A 4 -1.33 29.38 -11.15
C ASP A 4 -1.00 27.88 -11.14
N VAL A 5 0.06 27.52 -10.41
CA VAL A 5 0.22 26.14 -9.93
C VAL A 5 -0.69 25.99 -8.72
N ILE A 6 -1.99 25.81 -8.98
CA ILE A 6 -2.93 25.39 -7.95
C ILE A 6 -2.67 23.91 -7.70
N SER A 7 -1.76 23.61 -6.78
CA SER A 7 -1.77 22.33 -6.09
C SER A 7 -3.08 22.26 -5.31
N SER A 8 -4.11 21.68 -5.92
CA SER A 8 -5.40 21.51 -5.26
C SER A 8 -5.25 20.41 -4.23
N ASP A 9 -5.14 20.81 -2.98
CA ASP A 9 -5.18 20.00 -1.76
C ASP A 9 -6.59 19.41 -1.57
N ARG A 10 -7.07 18.69 -2.59
CA ARG A 10 -8.38 18.07 -2.65
C ARG A 10 -8.16 16.56 -2.56
N GLY A 11 -8.53 15.99 -1.42
CA GLY A 11 -8.57 14.53 -1.28
C GLY A 11 -9.49 13.89 -2.33
N LEU A 12 -9.33 12.59 -2.54
CA LEU A 12 -10.06 11.85 -3.58
C LEU A 12 -11.58 12.04 -3.47
N ALA A 13 -12.23 12.30 -4.60
CA ALA A 13 -13.68 12.36 -4.76
C ALA A 13 -14.32 10.97 -4.60
N GLY A 14 -15.64 10.92 -4.36
CA GLY A 14 -16.35 9.64 -4.13
C GLY A 14 -16.16 8.61 -5.25
N VAL A 15 -16.21 9.06 -6.50
CA VAL A 15 -15.97 8.20 -7.68
C VAL A 15 -14.54 7.69 -7.72
N GLU A 16 -13.56 8.54 -7.40
CA GLU A 16 -12.14 8.15 -7.38
C GLU A 16 -11.86 7.12 -6.28
N ARG A 17 -12.51 7.26 -5.11
CA ARG A 17 -12.41 6.27 -4.03
C ARG A 17 -12.99 4.92 -4.43
N GLU A 18 -14.13 4.91 -5.11
CA GLU A 18 -14.76 3.68 -5.62
C GLU A 18 -13.89 3.01 -6.69
N LEU A 19 -13.28 3.80 -7.57
CA LEU A 19 -12.37 3.31 -8.59
C LEU A 19 -11.10 2.71 -7.96
N LEU A 20 -10.53 3.41 -6.97
CA LEU A 20 -9.36 2.97 -6.21
C LEU A 20 -9.65 1.67 -5.46
N ARG A 21 -10.80 1.57 -4.78
CA ARG A 21 -11.26 0.35 -4.10
C ARG A 21 -11.41 -0.80 -5.08
N SER A 22 -12.07 -0.57 -6.22
CA SER A 22 -12.28 -1.60 -7.25
C SER A 22 -10.94 -2.07 -7.85
N PHE A 23 -10.00 -1.16 -8.05
CA PHE A 23 -8.66 -1.48 -8.52
C PHE A 23 -7.88 -2.27 -7.47
N ALA A 24 -7.93 -1.87 -6.19
CA ALA A 24 -7.28 -2.55 -5.10
C ALA A 24 -7.70 -4.03 -5.01
N GLY A 25 -9.01 -4.32 -5.05
CA GLY A 25 -9.53 -5.70 -5.07
C GLY A 25 -9.12 -6.51 -6.31
N ALA A 26 -8.88 -5.85 -7.45
CA ALA A 26 -8.35 -6.51 -8.64
C ALA A 26 -6.84 -6.81 -8.53
N VAL A 27 -6.10 -6.02 -7.75
CA VAL A 27 -4.66 -6.23 -7.50
C VAL A 27 -4.46 -7.32 -6.43
N ILE A 28 -5.23 -7.27 -5.34
CA ILE A 28 -5.19 -8.26 -4.24
C ILE A 28 -6.64 -8.67 -3.91
N PRO A 29 -7.13 -9.80 -4.47
CA PRO A 29 -8.46 -10.32 -4.18
C PRO A 29 -8.50 -11.01 -2.81
N ALA A 30 -9.71 -11.17 -2.26
CA ALA A 30 -9.91 -11.94 -1.03
C ALA A 30 -9.48 -13.40 -1.22
N SER A 31 -8.90 -14.00 -0.17
CA SER A 31 -8.53 -15.42 -0.18
C SER A 31 -9.39 -16.21 0.81
N THR A 32 -10.18 -17.13 0.25
CA THR A 32 -10.96 -18.09 1.04
C THR A 32 -10.07 -19.13 1.72
N GLU A 33 -8.94 -19.48 1.13
CA GLU A 33 -7.98 -20.46 1.67
C GLU A 33 -7.37 -19.98 2.98
N TYR A 34 -6.99 -18.69 3.04
CA TYR A 34 -6.37 -18.08 4.21
C TYR A 34 -7.35 -17.28 5.09
N ALA A 35 -8.65 -17.30 4.74
CA ALA A 35 -9.70 -16.53 5.41
C ALA A 35 -9.37 -15.04 5.59
N VAL A 36 -8.74 -14.44 4.57
CA VAL A 36 -8.33 -13.03 4.57
C VAL A 36 -9.17 -12.16 3.64
N PRO A 37 -9.45 -10.91 4.03
CA PRO A 37 -10.12 -9.94 3.16
C PRO A 37 -9.29 -9.64 1.90
N GLY A 38 -9.96 -9.14 0.86
CA GLY A 38 -9.28 -8.51 -0.28
C GLY A 38 -8.93 -7.07 0.04
N ALA A 39 -8.11 -6.44 -0.80
CA ALA A 39 -7.78 -5.01 -0.62
C ALA A 39 -8.97 -4.07 -0.92
N ASP A 40 -10.11 -4.59 -1.39
CA ASP A 40 -11.39 -3.89 -1.51
C ASP A 40 -12.28 -3.96 -0.25
N ASP A 41 -11.81 -4.62 0.81
CA ASP A 41 -12.43 -4.56 2.14
C ASP A 41 -12.52 -3.11 2.65
N GLU A 42 -13.59 -2.78 3.36
CA GLU A 42 -13.90 -1.41 3.76
C GLU A 42 -12.79 -0.76 4.59
N ALA A 43 -12.20 -1.49 5.55
CA ALA A 43 -11.17 -0.94 6.41
C ALA A 43 -9.85 -0.74 5.66
N ILE A 44 -9.48 -1.70 4.81
CA ILE A 44 -8.27 -1.64 4.00
C ILE A 44 -8.39 -0.53 2.94
N ALA A 45 -9.54 -0.43 2.27
CA ALA A 45 -9.79 0.61 1.29
C ALA A 45 -9.76 2.01 1.91
N ALA A 46 -10.24 2.17 3.16
CA ALA A 46 -10.13 3.43 3.88
C ALA A 46 -8.67 3.82 4.16
N ASP A 47 -7.83 2.87 4.62
CA ASP A 47 -6.38 3.10 4.83
C ASP A 47 -5.64 3.42 3.52
N ILE A 48 -6.03 2.77 2.41
CA ILE A 48 -5.49 3.09 1.07
C ILE A 48 -5.84 4.54 0.67
N VAL A 49 -7.08 4.98 0.92
CA VAL A 49 -7.50 6.36 0.62
C VAL A 49 -6.76 7.36 1.51
N GLU A 50 -6.52 7.04 2.77
CA GLU A 50 -5.69 7.85 3.67
C GLU A 50 -4.24 7.93 3.19
N GLY A 51 -3.64 6.78 2.83
CA GLY A 51 -2.29 6.72 2.28
C GLY A 51 -2.12 7.45 0.95
N ALA A 52 -3.20 7.63 0.19
CA ALA A 52 -3.20 8.43 -1.05
C ALA A 52 -3.24 9.95 -0.80
N ALA A 53 -3.52 10.43 0.42
CA ALA A 53 -3.79 11.86 0.66
C ALA A 53 -2.63 12.78 0.24
N GLY A 54 -1.39 12.37 0.47
CA GLY A 54 -0.19 13.14 0.09
C GLY A 54 0.11 13.18 -1.41
N SER A 55 -0.58 12.38 -2.22
CA SER A 55 -0.41 12.27 -3.67
C SER A 55 -1.75 12.14 -4.39
N ALA A 56 -2.79 12.78 -3.85
CA ALA A 56 -4.16 12.60 -4.31
C ALA A 56 -4.35 12.98 -5.78
N ALA A 57 -3.65 14.02 -6.26
CA ALA A 57 -3.72 14.46 -7.64
C ALA A 57 -3.10 13.43 -8.62
N GLU A 58 -1.94 12.88 -8.28
CA GLU A 58 -1.29 11.84 -9.07
C GLU A 58 -2.11 10.55 -9.07
N VAL A 59 -2.66 10.17 -7.92
CA VAL A 59 -3.54 9.01 -7.79
C VAL A 59 -4.79 9.19 -8.64
N ALA A 60 -5.45 10.35 -8.57
CA ALA A 60 -6.61 10.67 -9.40
C ALA A 60 -6.29 10.61 -10.90
N ALA A 61 -5.13 11.13 -11.33
CA ALA A 61 -4.69 11.06 -12.71
C ALA A 61 -4.47 9.61 -13.19
N SER A 62 -3.82 8.77 -12.38
CA SER A 62 -3.62 7.35 -12.68
C SER A 62 -4.96 6.59 -12.75
N LEU A 63 -5.90 6.87 -11.85
CA LEU A 63 -7.23 6.28 -11.85
C LEU A 63 -8.05 6.71 -13.07
N ALA A 64 -7.94 7.97 -13.50
CA ALA A 64 -8.57 8.44 -14.73
C ALA A 64 -8.01 7.74 -15.98
N ALA A 65 -6.70 7.49 -16.02
CA ALA A 65 -6.08 6.72 -17.10
C ALA A 65 -6.55 5.25 -17.12
N LEU A 66 -6.69 4.62 -15.95
CA LEU A 66 -7.27 3.28 -15.82
C LEU A 66 -8.71 3.22 -16.34
N ASP A 67 -9.55 4.19 -15.95
CA ASP A 67 -10.95 4.24 -16.37
C ASP A 67 -11.09 4.51 -17.87
N ALA A 68 -10.22 5.35 -18.44
CA ALA A 68 -10.13 5.57 -19.89
C ALA A 68 -9.74 4.28 -20.63
N LEU A 69 -8.70 3.58 -20.17
CA LEU A 69 -8.28 2.28 -20.73
C LEU A 69 -9.42 1.25 -20.69
N SER A 70 -10.19 1.22 -19.59
CA SER A 70 -11.36 0.36 -19.47
C SER A 70 -12.42 0.69 -20.53
N LYS A 71 -12.75 1.99 -20.69
CA LYS A 71 -13.72 2.45 -21.67
C LYS A 71 -13.28 2.12 -23.10
N ASP A 72 -12.01 2.32 -23.41
CA ASP A 72 -11.48 2.08 -24.75
C ASP A 72 -11.43 0.60 -25.10
N SER A 73 -11.06 -0.27 -24.15
CA SER A 73 -10.89 -1.71 -24.39
C SER A 73 -12.16 -2.53 -24.20
N ARG A 74 -13.11 -2.08 -23.38
CA ARG A 74 -14.31 -2.85 -22.97
C ARG A 74 -15.63 -2.11 -23.18
N GLY A 75 -15.61 -0.82 -23.55
CA GLY A 75 -16.81 -0.01 -23.77
C GLY A 75 -17.52 0.44 -22.48
N ALA A 76 -16.92 0.21 -21.31
CA ALA A 76 -17.49 0.57 -20.01
C ALA A 76 -16.41 1.04 -19.03
N GLY A 77 -16.80 1.86 -18.06
CA GLY A 77 -15.90 2.30 -16.98
C GLY A 77 -15.47 1.13 -16.10
N PHE A 78 -14.31 1.27 -15.45
CA PHE A 78 -13.64 0.17 -14.75
C PHE A 78 -14.52 -0.45 -13.65
N VAL A 79 -15.21 0.39 -12.88
CA VAL A 79 -16.13 -0.03 -11.81
C VAL A 79 -17.34 -0.80 -12.35
N ALA A 80 -17.79 -0.52 -13.58
CA ALA A 80 -18.94 -1.20 -14.17
C ALA A 80 -18.60 -2.62 -14.71
N LEU A 81 -17.31 -2.97 -14.79
CA LEU A 81 -16.89 -4.29 -15.23
C LEU A 81 -17.13 -5.35 -14.15
N ASP A 82 -17.30 -6.60 -14.60
CA ASP A 82 -17.26 -7.77 -13.75
C ASP A 82 -15.82 -8.07 -13.26
N THR A 83 -15.69 -9.02 -12.33
CA THR A 83 -14.38 -9.37 -11.73
C THR A 83 -13.34 -9.75 -12.78
N ALA A 84 -13.72 -10.54 -13.78
CA ALA A 84 -12.81 -10.97 -14.84
C ALA A 84 -12.36 -9.79 -15.73
N GLY A 85 -13.28 -8.89 -16.07
CA GLY A 85 -13.00 -7.67 -16.82
C GLY A 85 -12.07 -6.74 -16.07
N ARG A 86 -12.34 -6.49 -14.78
CA ARG A 86 -11.48 -5.67 -13.91
C ARG A 86 -10.06 -6.22 -13.83
N LEU A 87 -9.92 -7.53 -13.63
CA LEU A 87 -8.60 -8.19 -13.58
C LEU A 87 -7.84 -8.02 -14.90
N ALA A 88 -8.49 -8.23 -16.03
CA ALA A 88 -7.87 -8.11 -17.34
C ALA A 88 -7.43 -6.67 -17.66
N VAL A 89 -8.26 -5.67 -17.33
CA VAL A 89 -7.92 -4.25 -17.51
C VAL A 89 -6.81 -3.84 -16.54
N ALA A 90 -6.85 -4.28 -15.28
CA ALA A 90 -5.79 -4.01 -14.31
C ALA A 90 -4.44 -4.60 -14.77
N GLU A 91 -4.43 -5.81 -15.33
CA GLU A 91 -3.21 -6.42 -15.89
C GLU A 91 -2.67 -5.64 -17.09
N THR A 92 -3.57 -5.20 -17.97
CA THR A 92 -3.20 -4.37 -19.12
C THR A 92 -2.65 -3.02 -18.64
N PHE A 93 -3.25 -2.42 -17.63
CA PHE A 93 -2.79 -1.17 -17.04
C PHE A 93 -1.40 -1.31 -16.42
N ARG A 94 -1.14 -2.39 -15.67
CA ARG A 94 0.18 -2.69 -15.07
C ARG A 94 1.28 -2.89 -16.11
N SER A 95 0.95 -3.48 -17.27
CA SER A 95 1.92 -3.77 -18.32
C SER A 95 2.15 -2.60 -19.28
N ALA A 96 1.08 -1.89 -19.68
CA ALA A 96 1.12 -0.81 -20.66
C ALA A 96 1.37 0.58 -20.08
N HIS A 97 1.02 0.82 -18.80
CA HIS A 97 1.14 2.12 -18.12
C HIS A 97 1.88 1.98 -16.79
N ARG A 98 3.07 1.37 -16.82
CA ARG A 98 3.82 0.97 -15.63
C ARG A 98 4.10 2.15 -14.69
N GLU A 99 4.42 3.31 -15.23
CA GLU A 99 4.70 4.55 -14.50
C GLU A 99 3.50 5.06 -13.69
N LEU A 100 2.28 4.82 -14.17
CA LEU A 100 1.04 5.18 -13.47
C LEU A 100 0.59 4.08 -12.52
N ALA A 101 0.77 2.81 -12.93
CA ALA A 101 0.28 1.65 -12.19
C ALA A 101 1.18 1.27 -11.01
N ALA A 102 2.50 1.36 -11.14
CA ALA A 102 3.42 0.89 -10.09
C ALA A 102 3.25 1.64 -8.75
N PRO A 103 3.09 2.98 -8.70
CA PRO A 103 2.82 3.68 -7.46
C PRO A 103 1.49 3.25 -6.81
N LEU A 104 0.43 3.03 -7.60
CA LEU A 104 -0.86 2.56 -7.08
C LEU A 104 -0.75 1.15 -6.50
N VAL A 105 -0.10 0.23 -7.20
CA VAL A 105 0.12 -1.14 -6.71
C VAL A 105 0.96 -1.13 -5.43
N ALA A 106 2.00 -0.30 -5.38
CA ALA A 106 2.82 -0.16 -4.18
C ALA A 106 2.01 0.39 -3.01
N LEU A 107 1.16 1.40 -3.22
CA LEU A 107 0.28 1.94 -2.19
C LEU A 107 -0.69 0.86 -1.68
N VAL A 108 -1.38 0.16 -2.60
CA VAL A 108 -2.31 -0.93 -2.25
C VAL A 108 -1.61 -2.01 -1.43
N ALA A 109 -0.43 -2.47 -1.85
CA ALA A 109 0.31 -3.49 -1.13
C ALA A 109 0.76 -3.04 0.27
N GLN A 110 1.26 -1.80 0.40
CA GLN A 110 1.70 -1.25 1.69
C GLN A 110 0.57 -1.18 2.71
N CYS A 111 -0.61 -0.71 2.29
CA CYS A 111 -1.80 -0.63 3.15
C CYS A 111 -2.40 -2.01 3.44
N TYR A 112 -2.42 -2.90 2.44
CA TYR A 112 -2.93 -4.27 2.63
C TYR A 112 -2.15 -5.04 3.70
N TYR A 113 -0.82 -4.97 3.69
CA TYR A 113 0.03 -5.59 4.71
C TYR A 113 0.16 -4.77 6.01
N ARG A 114 -0.59 -3.67 6.16
CA ARG A 114 -0.76 -2.98 7.45
C ARG A 114 -1.95 -3.52 8.24
N ASP A 115 -2.92 -4.14 7.57
CA ASP A 115 -4.12 -4.69 8.21
C ASP A 115 -3.77 -5.87 9.13
N GLU A 116 -4.22 -5.79 10.39
CA GLU A 116 -3.91 -6.78 11.43
C GLU A 116 -4.43 -8.18 11.07
N ARG A 117 -5.57 -8.29 10.36
CA ARG A 117 -6.15 -9.57 9.95
C ARG A 117 -5.26 -10.26 8.92
N VAL A 118 -4.70 -9.48 8.00
CA VAL A 118 -3.75 -9.95 6.98
C VAL A 118 -2.42 -10.36 7.63
N MET A 119 -1.91 -9.56 8.55
CA MET A 119 -0.63 -9.88 9.22
C MET A 119 -0.77 -11.12 10.12
N ALA A 120 -1.87 -11.24 10.85
CA ALA A 120 -2.16 -12.41 11.67
C ALA A 120 -2.25 -13.71 10.83
N SER A 121 -2.80 -13.66 9.61
CA SER A 121 -2.88 -14.83 8.74
C SER A 121 -1.51 -15.33 8.26
N LEU A 122 -0.49 -14.45 8.27
CA LEU A 122 0.88 -14.79 7.91
C LEU A 122 1.69 -15.30 9.10
N GLY A 123 1.07 -15.50 10.26
CA GLY A 123 1.75 -15.84 11.51
C GLY A 123 2.61 -14.70 12.06
N MET A 124 2.41 -13.48 11.58
CA MET A 124 3.04 -12.28 12.12
C MET A 124 2.13 -11.67 13.16
N GLU A 125 2.64 -11.53 14.37
CA GLU A 125 1.90 -10.94 15.48
C GLU A 125 1.73 -9.43 15.21
N PRO A 126 0.49 -8.90 15.13
CA PRO A 126 0.26 -7.47 14.90
C PRO A 126 0.66 -6.71 16.17
N ARG A 127 1.90 -6.22 16.18
CA ARG A 127 2.47 -5.47 17.29
C ARG A 127 2.94 -4.10 16.79
N PRO A 128 2.79 -3.02 17.59
CA PRO A 128 3.48 -1.76 17.33
C PRO A 128 4.98 -1.99 17.10
N PRO A 129 5.71 -1.05 16.45
CA PRO A 129 7.16 -1.17 16.39
C PRO A 129 7.76 -1.17 17.82
N TYR A 130 8.30 -2.32 18.23
CA TYR A 130 9.09 -2.58 19.44
C TYR A 130 8.44 -2.41 20.84
N PRO A 131 7.30 -3.05 21.18
CA PRO A 131 6.77 -3.06 22.56
C PRO A 131 7.55 -4.00 23.49
N ASP A 132 8.01 -5.16 23.01
CA ASP A 132 8.70 -6.18 23.83
C ASP A 132 10.21 -6.28 23.56
N GLY A 133 10.70 -5.59 22.51
CA GLY A 133 12.04 -5.83 21.97
C GLY A 133 12.17 -7.19 21.27
N PHE A 134 13.24 -7.37 20.49
CA PHE A 134 13.66 -8.71 20.08
C PHE A 134 14.61 -9.26 21.14
N GLU A 135 14.56 -10.57 21.41
CA GLU A 135 15.62 -11.22 22.18
C GLU A 135 16.94 -11.01 21.43
N VAL A 136 17.83 -10.22 22.05
CA VAL A 136 19.19 -10.04 21.57
C VAL A 136 20.04 -11.09 22.24
N GLU A 137 20.73 -11.90 21.45
CA GLU A 137 21.74 -12.80 22.00
C GLU A 137 22.76 -11.98 22.79
N GLN A 138 22.92 -12.32 24.07
CA GLN A 138 23.91 -11.68 24.91
C GLN A 138 25.30 -11.98 24.34
N GLY A 139 25.97 -10.95 23.83
CA GLY A 139 27.33 -11.08 23.28
C GLY A 139 28.32 -11.59 24.32
N ASP A 140 29.45 -12.10 23.87
CA ASP A 140 30.51 -12.56 24.76
C ASP A 140 31.11 -11.39 25.57
N TRP A 141 30.71 -11.31 26.83
CA TRP A 141 31.17 -10.28 27.76
C TRP A 141 32.68 -10.36 28.08
N SER A 142 33.34 -11.50 27.79
CA SER A 142 34.79 -11.66 27.95
C SER A 142 35.57 -10.69 27.05
N LEU A 143 34.98 -10.23 25.95
CA LEU A 143 35.57 -9.24 25.05
C LEU A 143 35.81 -7.88 25.73
N LEU A 144 35.13 -7.59 26.84
CA LEU A 144 35.31 -6.35 27.61
C LEU A 144 36.39 -6.46 28.69
N ASP A 145 36.92 -7.65 28.94
CA ASP A 145 37.93 -7.86 29.98
C ASP A 145 39.20 -7.01 29.81
N PRO A 146 39.74 -6.77 28.59
CA PRO A 146 40.86 -5.86 28.41
C PRO A 146 40.53 -4.42 28.83
N VAL A 147 39.29 -3.98 28.64
CA VAL A 147 38.82 -2.65 29.04
C VAL A 147 38.67 -2.57 30.56
N ARG A 148 38.10 -3.61 31.18
CA ARG A 148 37.93 -3.68 32.65
C ARG A 148 39.26 -3.70 33.40
N ARG A 149 40.30 -4.31 32.84
CA ARG A 149 41.64 -4.39 33.43
C ARG A 149 42.50 -3.13 33.24
N ARG A 150 42.03 -2.16 32.47
CA ARG A 150 42.80 -0.94 32.21
C ARG A 150 42.78 -0.01 33.42
N GLU A 151 43.95 0.52 33.81
CA GLU A 151 44.07 1.51 34.88
C GLU A 151 43.35 2.83 34.55
N ARG A 152 42.90 3.56 35.58
CA ARG A 152 42.19 4.84 35.41
C ARG A 152 43.06 5.85 34.67
N MET A 153 42.56 6.37 33.55
CA MET A 153 43.28 7.35 32.71
C MET A 153 43.13 8.80 33.17
N TYR A 154 42.32 9.08 34.18
CA TYR A 154 42.09 10.44 34.69
C TYR A 154 42.61 10.58 36.12
N ARG A 155 43.00 11.81 36.47
CA ARG A 155 43.42 12.21 37.82
C ARG A 155 42.30 12.96 38.52
#